data_AF-A0A1C4CHY5-F1
#
_entry.id   AF-A0A1C4CHY5-F1
#
_cell.length_a   1.000
_cell.length_b   1.000
_cell.length_c   1.000
_cell.angle_alpha   90.00
_cell.angle_beta   90.00
_cell.angle_gamma   90.00
#
_symmetry.space_group_name_H-M   'P 1'
#
loop_
_entity.id
_entity.type
_entity.pdbx_description
1 polymer ?
#
loop_
_entity_poly.entity_id
_entity_poly.type
_entity_poly.pdbx_seq_one_letter_code
_entity_poly.pdbx_strand_id
1 'polypeptide(L)'
;MSEHVESIVDKLKAFNSTLSEAEQANYKLLLGLAAGGLSPDFNVPIDKEETDAFNTVTDCLAKLQPYSNRISPNGIAYRGRPEFMTDELLQSLQHEARSIRKDAVDNKDHFLGCGAPIADEFSKSTELTEFVRLHAGEVLPTGIASFIYYDKAGQGIDPHIDTDIFSLNVLLMLEHTNPDETGSCLVVFPSHSEPERINLKPGELVIMFAGSITHGREHIKENEKVSILTFGFHPLGI
;
A
#
# COMPACT_ATOMS: atom_id res chain seq x y z
N MET A 1 -37.00 -1.26 23.37
CA MET A 1 -35.62 -1.66 23.70
C MET A 1 -35.09 -2.40 22.50
N SER A 2 -34.30 -1.75 21.63
CA SER A 2 -33.64 -2.46 20.53
C SER A 2 -32.46 -3.22 21.12
N GLU A 3 -32.47 -4.54 21.02
CA GLU A 3 -31.26 -5.33 21.28
C GLU A 3 -30.17 -4.81 20.34
N HIS A 4 -29.06 -4.32 20.91
CA HIS A 4 -27.87 -4.04 20.12
C HIS A 4 -27.35 -5.38 19.62
N VAL A 5 -27.67 -5.72 18.37
CA VAL A 5 -27.04 -6.83 17.67
C VAL A 5 -25.59 -6.43 17.46
N GLU A 6 -24.69 -7.06 18.21
CA GLU A 6 -23.24 -6.90 18.05
C GLU A 6 -22.85 -7.25 16.61
N SER A 7 -22.13 -6.33 15.94
CA SER A 7 -21.72 -6.54 14.56
C SER A 7 -20.74 -7.71 14.46
N ILE A 8 -20.68 -8.38 13.31
CA ILE A 8 -19.69 -9.44 13.09
C ILE A 8 -18.26 -8.92 13.26
N VAL A 9 -18.02 -7.66 12.87
CA VAL A 9 -16.73 -6.98 13.05
C VAL A 9 -16.37 -6.86 14.53
N ASP A 10 -17.31 -6.49 15.40
CA ASP A 10 -17.06 -6.38 16.84
C ASP A 10 -16.70 -7.75 17.46
N LYS A 11 -17.38 -8.82 17.02
CA LYS A 11 -17.06 -10.20 17.43
C LYS A 11 -15.66 -10.63 16.99
N LEU A 12 -15.27 -10.30 15.76
CA LEU A 12 -13.95 -10.61 15.22
C LEU A 12 -12.85 -9.81 15.93
N LYS A 13 -13.12 -8.55 16.31
CA LYS A 13 -12.24 -7.76 17.16
C LYS A 13 -12.08 -8.35 18.56
N ALA A 14 -13.19 -8.80 19.16
CA ALA A 14 -13.16 -9.49 20.45
C ALA A 14 -12.42 -10.83 20.36
N PHE A 15 -12.50 -11.55 19.25
CA PHE A 15 -11.71 -12.75 19.02
C PHE A 15 -10.21 -12.43 18.95
N ASN A 16 -9.82 -11.41 18.16
CA ASN A 16 -8.42 -10.98 18.03
C ASN A 16 -7.75 -10.64 19.37
N SER A 17 -8.50 -10.07 20.33
CA SER A 17 -7.95 -9.73 21.65
C SER A 17 -7.70 -10.94 22.54
N THR A 18 -8.18 -12.13 22.17
CA THR A 18 -7.88 -13.39 22.88
C THR A 18 -6.64 -14.11 22.35
N LEU A 19 -6.09 -13.65 21.21
CA LEU A 19 -4.96 -14.23 20.52
C LEU A 19 -3.62 -13.72 21.08
N SER A 20 -2.58 -14.55 21.05
CA SER A 20 -1.19 -14.13 21.23
C SER A 20 -0.69 -13.28 20.05
N GLU A 21 0.42 -12.56 20.21
CA GLU A 21 1.00 -11.71 19.15
C GLU A 21 1.25 -12.48 17.84
N ALA A 22 1.78 -13.70 17.93
CA ALA A 22 2.02 -14.54 16.76
C ALA A 22 0.71 -14.98 16.09
N GLU A 23 -0.34 -15.26 16.87
CA GLU A 23 -1.66 -15.59 16.36
C GLU A 23 -2.36 -14.36 15.75
N GLN A 24 -2.17 -13.17 16.30
CA GLN A 24 -2.68 -11.92 15.73
C GLN A 24 -2.03 -11.62 14.38
N ALA A 25 -0.71 -11.81 14.26
CA ALA A 25 -0.01 -11.68 12.99
C ALA A 25 -0.55 -12.66 11.93
N ASN A 26 -0.76 -13.92 12.31
CA ASN A 26 -1.37 -14.92 11.42
C ASN A 26 -2.82 -14.58 11.08
N TYR A 27 -3.59 -14.08 12.04
CA TYR A 27 -4.97 -13.69 11.81
C TYR A 27 -5.08 -12.51 10.83
N LYS A 28 -4.22 -11.49 10.97
CA LYS A 28 -4.09 -10.39 10.00
C LYS A 28 -3.71 -10.91 8.61
N LEU A 29 -2.76 -11.85 8.51
CA LEU A 29 -2.39 -12.47 7.24
C LEU A 29 -3.60 -13.19 6.60
N LEU A 30 -4.36 -13.97 7.37
CA LEU A 30 -5.55 -14.65 6.86
C LEU A 30 -6.62 -13.67 6.37
N LEU A 31 -6.84 -12.56 7.08
CA LEU A 31 -7.74 -11.49 6.64
C LEU A 31 -7.24 -10.85 5.34
N GLY A 32 -5.93 -10.58 5.22
CA GLY A 32 -5.33 -10.05 4.00
C GLY A 32 -5.50 -10.98 2.80
N LEU A 33 -5.24 -12.28 2.98
CA LEU A 33 -5.45 -13.30 1.95
C LEU A 33 -6.92 -13.41 1.55
N ALA A 34 -7.85 -13.34 2.51
CA ALA A 34 -9.29 -13.35 2.24
C ALA A 34 -9.70 -12.12 1.42
N ALA A 35 -9.20 -10.93 1.78
CA ALA A 35 -9.52 -9.70 1.06
C ALA A 35 -9.01 -9.73 -0.40
N GLY A 36 -7.80 -10.23 -0.62
CA GLY A 36 -7.25 -10.43 -1.96
C GLY A 36 -8.05 -11.45 -2.77
N GLY A 37 -8.38 -12.60 -2.17
CA GLY A 37 -9.19 -13.64 -2.82
C GLY A 37 -10.62 -13.20 -3.16
N LEU A 38 -11.16 -12.24 -2.41
CA LEU A 38 -12.48 -11.62 -2.65
C LEU A 38 -12.40 -10.40 -3.60
N SER A 39 -11.23 -10.03 -4.12
CA SER A 39 -11.12 -8.92 -5.08
C SER A 39 -10.33 -9.29 -6.35
N PRO A 40 -10.66 -10.43 -7.00
CA PRO A 40 -9.94 -10.86 -8.19
C PRO A 40 -10.07 -9.84 -9.33
N ASP A 41 -9.03 -9.76 -10.16
CA ASP A 41 -8.98 -8.88 -11.34
C ASP A 41 -9.30 -7.41 -11.03
N PHE A 42 -9.02 -6.97 -9.80
CA PHE A 42 -9.23 -5.62 -9.30
C PHE A 42 -10.71 -5.16 -9.24
N ASN A 43 -11.64 -6.10 -9.06
CA ASN A 43 -13.07 -5.80 -8.91
C ASN A 43 -13.57 -6.17 -7.51
N VAL A 44 -14.60 -5.48 -7.03
CA VAL A 44 -15.37 -5.93 -5.86
C VAL A 44 -16.30 -7.09 -6.24
N PRO A 45 -16.66 -7.98 -5.31
CA PRO A 45 -17.64 -9.02 -5.57
C PRO A 45 -19.00 -8.45 -5.96
N ILE A 46 -19.68 -9.15 -6.87
CA ILE A 46 -21.04 -8.79 -7.34
C ILE A 46 -22.10 -9.46 -6.47
N ASP A 47 -21.84 -10.68 -6.01
CA ASP A 47 -22.77 -11.44 -5.17
C ASP A 47 -22.83 -10.86 -3.76
N LYS A 48 -24.04 -10.58 -3.29
CA LYS A 48 -24.27 -9.89 -2.00
C LYS A 48 -23.53 -10.53 -0.83
N GLU A 49 -23.53 -11.86 -0.74
CA GLU A 49 -22.86 -12.57 0.37
C GLU A 49 -21.35 -12.36 0.34
N GLU A 50 -20.75 -12.35 -0.86
CA GLU A 50 -19.32 -12.09 -1.05
C GLU A 50 -18.99 -10.62 -0.81
N THR A 51 -19.86 -9.70 -1.23
CA THR A 51 -19.72 -8.26 -0.94
C THR A 51 -19.78 -8.01 0.57
N ASP A 52 -20.73 -8.62 1.28
CA ASP A 52 -20.88 -8.51 2.74
C ASP A 52 -19.65 -9.10 3.45
N ALA A 53 -19.10 -10.22 2.95
CA ALA A 53 -17.86 -10.81 3.44
C ALA A 53 -16.65 -9.90 3.20
N PHE A 54 -16.52 -9.35 1.99
CA PHE A 54 -15.45 -8.43 1.62
C PHE A 54 -15.45 -7.20 2.53
N ASN A 55 -16.60 -6.54 2.66
CA ASN A 55 -16.77 -5.38 3.54
C ASN A 55 -16.49 -5.71 5.01
N THR A 56 -16.86 -6.91 5.46
CA THR A 56 -16.54 -7.36 6.83
C THR A 56 -15.03 -7.51 7.03
N VAL A 57 -14.33 -8.11 6.06
CA VAL A 57 -12.88 -8.33 6.12
C VAL A 57 -12.13 -7.01 6.06
N THR A 58 -12.47 -6.10 5.13
CA THR A 58 -11.81 -4.78 5.01
C THR A 58 -12.07 -3.91 6.23
N ASP A 59 -13.28 -3.93 6.80
CA ASP A 59 -13.58 -3.29 8.08
C ASP A 59 -12.71 -3.83 9.22
N CYS A 60 -12.53 -5.15 9.30
CA CYS A 60 -11.68 -5.77 10.31
C CYS A 60 -10.22 -5.34 10.14
N LEU A 61 -9.69 -5.37 8.91
CA LEU A 61 -8.32 -4.96 8.61
C LEU A 61 -8.03 -3.53 9.07
N ALA A 62 -8.95 -2.60 8.85
CA ALA A 62 -8.82 -1.22 9.32
C ALA A 62 -8.98 -1.09 10.85
N LYS A 63 -10.01 -1.72 11.44
CA LYS A 63 -10.38 -1.56 12.86
C LYS A 63 -9.52 -2.36 13.83
N LEU A 64 -8.73 -3.32 13.36
CA LEU A 64 -7.80 -4.11 14.18
C LEU A 64 -6.46 -3.42 14.38
N GLN A 65 -6.14 -2.39 13.59
CA GLN A 65 -4.86 -1.69 13.75
C GLN A 65 -4.83 -0.87 15.04
N PRO A 66 -3.68 -0.81 15.75
CA PRO A 66 -3.53 0.04 16.94
C PRO A 66 -3.65 1.54 16.65
N TYR A 67 -3.62 1.93 15.38
CA TYR A 67 -3.75 3.30 14.88
C TYR A 67 -5.06 3.51 14.07
N SER A 68 -6.07 2.66 14.27
CA SER A 68 -7.29 2.64 13.46
C SER A 68 -8.03 3.97 13.40
N ASN A 69 -7.91 4.80 14.44
CA ASN A 69 -8.52 6.13 14.52
C ASN A 69 -7.93 7.17 13.56
N ARG A 70 -6.75 6.89 12.96
CA ARG A 70 -6.08 7.77 11.99
C ARG A 70 -6.25 7.33 10.53
N ILE A 71 -6.80 6.13 10.32
CA ILE A 71 -6.97 5.57 8.98
C ILE A 71 -8.15 6.29 8.32
N SER A 72 -7.90 6.93 7.18
CA SER A 72 -8.94 7.53 6.36
C SER A 72 -9.82 6.42 5.74
N PRO A 73 -11.06 6.73 5.30
CA PRO A 73 -11.96 5.71 4.73
C PRO A 73 -11.35 4.89 3.58
N ASN A 74 -10.50 5.52 2.75
CA ASN A 74 -9.81 4.86 1.64
C ASN A 74 -8.36 4.43 1.96
N GLY A 75 -7.94 4.54 3.22
CA GLY A 75 -6.60 4.17 3.67
C GLY A 75 -5.47 5.07 3.16
N ILE A 76 -5.78 6.16 2.46
CA ILE A 76 -4.81 7.12 1.93
C ILE A 76 -4.71 8.34 2.84
N ALA A 77 -3.52 8.64 3.34
CA ALA A 77 -3.22 9.83 4.13
C ALA A 77 -2.85 11.04 3.27
N TYR A 78 -2.22 10.80 2.12
CA TYR A 78 -1.81 11.85 1.19
C TYR A 78 -1.64 11.29 -0.23
N ARG A 79 -1.90 12.13 -1.23
CA ARG A 79 -1.61 11.88 -2.65
C ARG A 79 -1.19 13.18 -3.32
N GLY A 80 -0.06 13.16 -4.03
CA GLY A 80 0.40 14.31 -4.82
C GLY A 80 1.93 14.43 -4.83
N ARG A 81 2.43 15.52 -5.39
CA ARG A 81 3.86 15.86 -5.38
C ARG A 81 4.15 16.79 -4.19
N PRO A 82 4.92 16.35 -3.18
CA PRO A 82 5.29 17.20 -2.06
C PRO A 82 6.33 18.25 -2.48
N GLU A 83 6.40 19.37 -1.76
CA GLU A 83 7.29 20.49 -2.09
C GLU A 83 8.79 20.11 -2.05
N PHE A 84 9.19 19.20 -1.15
CA PHE A 84 10.57 18.72 -1.09
C PHE A 84 10.97 17.84 -2.27
N MET A 85 10.01 17.32 -3.06
CA MET A 85 10.30 16.48 -4.22
C MET A 85 10.66 17.36 -5.41
N THR A 86 11.85 17.96 -5.37
CA THR A 86 12.38 18.78 -6.46
C THR A 86 12.69 17.93 -7.70
N ASP A 87 12.85 18.57 -8.85
CA ASP A 87 13.22 17.85 -10.08
C ASP A 87 14.63 17.24 -9.95
N GLU A 88 15.54 17.88 -9.21
CA GLU A 88 16.89 17.38 -8.96
C GLU A 88 16.87 16.10 -8.09
N LEU A 89 16.06 16.07 -7.03
CA LEU A 89 15.89 14.88 -6.20
C LEU A 89 15.26 13.75 -7.01
N LEU A 90 14.19 14.03 -7.75
CA LEU A 90 13.53 13.04 -8.61
C LEU A 90 14.49 12.46 -9.65
N GLN A 91 15.25 13.31 -10.34
CA GLN A 91 16.23 12.86 -11.34
C GLN A 91 17.34 12.00 -10.72
N SER A 92 17.78 12.34 -9.50
CA SER A 92 18.79 11.57 -8.78
C SER A 92 18.27 10.18 -8.42
N LEU A 93 17.05 10.08 -7.88
CA LEU A 93 16.39 8.81 -7.56
C LEU A 93 16.12 7.97 -8.82
N GLN A 94 15.68 8.60 -9.92
CA GLN A 94 15.50 7.93 -11.21
C GLN A 94 16.83 7.40 -11.78
N HIS A 95 17.92 8.15 -11.64
CA HIS A 95 19.25 7.71 -12.08
C HIS A 95 19.71 6.51 -11.27
N GLU A 96 19.54 6.56 -9.95
CA GLU A 96 19.85 5.44 -9.06
C GLU A 96 19.00 4.21 -9.39
N ALA A 97 17.69 4.38 -9.59
CA ALA A 97 16.79 3.30 -9.98
C ALA A 97 17.25 2.61 -11.28
N ARG A 98 17.66 3.37 -12.30
CA ARG A 98 18.21 2.79 -13.54
C ARG A 98 19.52 2.04 -13.33
N SER A 99 20.38 2.53 -12.43
CA SER A 99 21.64 1.87 -12.10
C SER A 99 21.42 0.52 -11.40
N ILE A 100 20.47 0.48 -10.45
CA ILE A 100 20.14 -0.72 -9.66
C ILE A 100 19.36 -1.76 -10.48
N ARG A 101 18.58 -1.33 -11.48
CA ARG A 101 17.70 -2.21 -12.27
C ARG A 101 18.41 -3.46 -12.82
N LYS A 102 19.67 -3.36 -13.23
CA LYS A 102 20.46 -4.47 -13.79
C LYS A 102 20.74 -5.59 -12.78
N ASP A 103 20.76 -5.26 -11.50
CA ASP A 103 21.06 -6.15 -10.37
C ASP A 103 19.77 -6.51 -9.59
N ALA A 104 18.61 -6.02 -10.05
CA ALA A 104 17.32 -6.28 -9.42
C ALA A 104 16.93 -7.75 -9.52
N VAL A 105 16.41 -8.29 -8.42
CA VAL A 105 15.96 -9.68 -8.30
C VAL A 105 14.67 -9.85 -9.11
N ASP A 106 14.63 -10.87 -9.97
CA ASP A 106 13.42 -11.26 -10.72
C ASP A 106 12.49 -12.03 -9.77
N ASN A 107 11.44 -11.37 -9.30
CA ASN A 107 10.31 -12.03 -8.65
C ASN A 107 9.26 -12.38 -9.70
N LYS A 108 8.33 -13.27 -9.34
CA LYS A 108 7.28 -13.73 -10.26
C LYS A 108 6.52 -12.56 -10.92
N ASP A 109 6.19 -11.54 -10.13
CA ASP A 109 5.23 -10.50 -10.55
C ASP A 109 5.89 -9.13 -10.83
N HIS A 110 7.15 -8.93 -10.43
CA HIS A 110 7.92 -7.68 -10.59
C HIS A 110 9.42 -7.92 -10.41
N PHE A 111 10.25 -6.91 -10.68
CA PHE A 111 11.64 -6.90 -10.26
C PHE A 111 11.84 -6.05 -9.01
N LEU A 112 12.69 -6.49 -8.10
CA LEU A 112 12.97 -5.81 -6.83
C LEU A 112 14.44 -5.39 -6.73
N GLY A 113 14.69 -4.10 -6.57
CA GLY A 113 16.01 -3.53 -6.32
C GLY A 113 16.12 -2.95 -4.91
N CYS A 114 17.21 -3.24 -4.20
CA CYS A 114 17.45 -2.76 -2.83
C CYS A 114 18.91 -2.32 -2.65
N GLY A 115 19.22 -1.65 -1.53
CA GLY A 115 20.60 -1.30 -1.14
C GLY A 115 21.15 -0.12 -1.94
N ALA A 116 20.33 0.92 -2.08
CA ALA A 116 20.58 2.06 -2.95
C ALA A 116 20.89 3.30 -2.12
N PRO A 117 22.10 3.89 -2.19
CA PRO A 117 22.55 4.90 -1.24
C PRO A 117 21.63 6.11 -1.07
N ILE A 118 21.15 6.70 -2.17
CA ILE A 118 20.33 7.92 -2.13
C ILE A 118 18.94 7.58 -1.58
N ALA A 119 18.32 6.51 -2.07
CA ALA A 119 17.03 6.05 -1.57
C ALA A 119 17.08 5.66 -0.08
N ASP A 120 18.12 4.95 0.35
CA ASP A 120 18.31 4.52 1.74
C ASP A 120 18.55 5.71 2.67
N GLU A 121 19.31 6.71 2.24
CA GLU A 121 19.50 7.96 2.98
C GLU A 121 18.19 8.75 3.06
N PHE A 122 17.49 8.90 1.93
CA PHE A 122 16.23 9.62 1.87
C PHE A 122 15.12 8.97 2.72
N SER A 123 15.09 7.64 2.81
CA SER A 123 14.16 6.89 3.67
C SER A 123 14.29 7.22 5.17
N LYS A 124 15.43 7.78 5.57
CA LYS A 124 15.76 8.18 6.95
C LYS A 124 15.80 9.69 7.13
N SER A 125 15.51 10.45 6.07
CA SER A 125 15.55 11.91 6.12
C SER A 125 14.49 12.46 7.07
N THR A 126 14.84 13.57 7.71
CA THR A 126 13.92 14.32 8.58
C THR A 126 12.75 14.84 7.75
N GLU A 127 13.02 15.31 6.53
CA GLU A 127 12.04 15.89 5.62
C GLU A 127 10.93 14.89 5.26
N LEU A 128 11.30 13.67 4.83
CA LEU A 128 10.31 12.63 4.53
C LEU A 128 9.55 12.21 5.79
N THR A 129 10.26 12.02 6.90
CA THR A 129 9.66 11.58 8.17
C THR A 129 8.65 12.59 8.71
N GLU A 130 8.99 13.88 8.70
CA GLU A 130 8.11 14.97 9.14
C GLU A 130 6.90 15.09 8.22
N PHE A 131 7.09 14.94 6.91
CA PHE A 131 6.00 14.95 5.95
C PHE A 131 5.02 13.78 6.16
N VAL A 132 5.54 12.57 6.37
CA VAL A 132 4.69 11.41 6.70
C VAL A 132 3.98 11.63 8.03
N ARG A 133 4.67 12.18 9.04
CA ARG A 133 4.07 12.49 10.34
C ARG A 133 2.92 13.50 10.21
N LEU A 134 3.08 14.53 9.37
CA LEU A 134 2.06 15.54 9.13
C LEU A 134 0.74 14.94 8.60
N HIS A 135 0.83 13.93 7.74
CA HIS A 135 -0.34 13.36 7.05
C HIS A 135 -0.90 12.11 7.74
N ALA A 136 -0.04 11.26 8.29
CA ALA A 136 -0.44 9.99 8.87
C ALA A 136 -0.41 9.99 10.42
N GLY A 137 0.13 11.02 11.07
CA GLY A 137 0.38 11.11 12.52
C GLY A 137 1.71 10.46 12.94
N GLU A 138 1.89 10.16 14.22
CA GLU A 138 3.16 9.58 14.71
C GLU A 138 3.55 8.25 14.03
N VAL A 139 4.82 8.20 13.61
CA VAL A 139 5.44 7.14 12.81
C VAL A 139 6.92 6.99 13.15
N LEU A 140 7.48 5.80 12.88
CA LEU A 140 8.92 5.54 12.84
C LEU A 140 9.32 5.08 11.43
N PRO A 141 10.35 5.66 10.80
CA PRO A 141 10.87 5.14 9.54
C PRO A 141 11.50 3.77 9.77
N THR A 142 11.23 2.81 8.88
CA THR A 142 11.96 1.52 8.92
C THR A 142 13.38 1.67 8.39
N GLY A 143 13.64 2.75 7.65
CA GLY A 143 14.91 2.98 6.95
C GLY A 143 15.13 2.02 5.79
N ILE A 144 14.07 1.36 5.32
CA ILE A 144 14.08 0.45 4.18
C ILE A 144 13.47 1.19 3.00
N ALA A 145 14.23 1.25 1.91
CA ALA A 145 13.77 1.69 0.61
C ALA A 145 13.96 0.57 -0.42
N SER A 146 12.97 0.37 -1.28
CA SER A 146 13.05 -0.62 -2.36
C SER A 146 12.52 -0.05 -3.66
N PHE A 147 13.23 -0.29 -4.75
CA PHE A 147 12.73 -0.06 -6.09
C PHE A 147 11.91 -1.26 -6.55
N ILE A 148 10.74 -0.99 -7.10
CA ILE A 148 9.89 -1.99 -7.76
C ILE A 148 9.81 -1.62 -9.23
N TYR A 149 10.14 -2.57 -10.11
CA TYR A 149 10.10 -2.37 -11.55
C TYR A 149 9.11 -3.33 -12.20
N TYR A 150 8.27 -2.76 -13.05
CA TYR A 150 7.38 -3.47 -13.95
C TYR A 150 7.78 -3.08 -15.37
N ASP A 151 8.44 -3.97 -16.09
CA ASP A 151 8.92 -3.73 -17.46
C ASP A 151 8.72 -4.92 -18.41
N LYS A 152 7.97 -5.94 -17.96
CA LYS A 152 7.42 -7.03 -18.78
C LYS A 152 5.89 -7.01 -18.71
N ALA A 153 5.22 -7.20 -19.84
CA ALA A 153 3.77 -7.29 -19.90
C ALA A 153 3.24 -8.38 -18.95
N GLY A 154 2.13 -8.09 -18.27
CA GLY A 154 1.54 -8.97 -17.26
C GLY A 154 2.18 -8.88 -15.88
N GLN A 155 3.24 -8.09 -15.68
CA GLN A 155 3.74 -7.78 -14.33
C GLN A 155 2.79 -6.84 -13.61
N GLY A 156 2.61 -7.03 -12.31
CA GLY A 156 1.65 -6.33 -11.46
C GLY A 156 1.69 -6.94 -10.07
N ILE A 157 0.80 -6.53 -9.18
CA ILE A 157 0.62 -7.20 -7.90
C ILE A 157 -0.87 -7.28 -7.61
N ASP A 158 -1.39 -8.51 -7.54
CA ASP A 158 -2.78 -8.77 -7.20
C ASP A 158 -3.17 -8.13 -5.86
N PRO A 159 -4.46 -7.85 -5.63
CA PRO A 159 -4.92 -7.25 -4.38
C PRO A 159 -4.46 -8.00 -3.12
N HIS A 160 -3.87 -7.26 -2.18
CA HIS A 160 -3.29 -7.76 -0.93
C HIS A 160 -3.25 -6.64 0.12
N ILE A 161 -2.71 -6.96 1.30
CA ILE A 161 -2.25 -5.97 2.28
C ILE A 161 -0.75 -6.13 2.49
N ASP A 162 -0.10 -5.04 2.88
CA ASP A 162 1.31 -5.07 3.22
C ASP A 162 1.57 -5.70 4.60
N THR A 163 2.78 -6.23 4.75
CA THR A 163 3.30 -6.72 6.03
C THR A 163 3.68 -5.57 6.97
N ASP A 164 4.02 -5.87 8.22
CA ASP A 164 4.28 -4.84 9.23
C ASP A 164 5.43 -3.89 8.89
N ILE A 165 6.42 -4.33 8.10
CA ILE A 165 7.54 -3.50 7.61
C ILE A 165 7.04 -2.34 6.75
N PHE A 166 5.94 -2.53 6.02
CA PHE A 166 5.32 -1.52 5.16
C PHE A 166 3.88 -1.23 5.59
N SER A 167 3.56 -1.41 6.87
CA SER A 167 2.22 -1.17 7.43
C SER A 167 1.68 0.23 7.14
N LEU A 168 2.58 1.22 7.10
CA LEU A 168 2.40 2.49 6.38
C LEU A 168 3.44 2.54 5.25
N ASN A 169 2.97 2.64 4.02
CA ASN A 169 3.81 2.62 2.83
C ASN A 169 3.75 3.98 2.12
N VAL A 170 4.91 4.51 1.75
CA VAL A 170 5.03 5.66 0.87
C VAL A 170 5.50 5.17 -0.50
N LEU A 171 4.65 5.29 -1.51
CA LEU A 171 4.97 4.90 -2.88
C LEU A 171 5.23 6.15 -3.72
N LEU A 172 6.48 6.37 -4.12
CA LEU A 172 6.91 7.43 -5.02
C LEU A 172 6.98 6.90 -6.45
N MET A 173 6.24 7.53 -7.36
CA MET A 173 6.33 7.21 -8.78
C MET A 173 7.60 7.82 -9.38
N LEU A 174 8.49 6.97 -9.90
CA LEU A 174 9.71 7.43 -10.57
C LEU A 174 9.52 7.49 -12.08
N GLU A 175 8.89 6.48 -12.66
CA GLU A 175 8.63 6.40 -14.10
C GLU A 175 7.30 5.69 -14.32
N HIS A 176 6.50 6.21 -15.26
CA HIS A 176 5.33 5.53 -15.78
C HIS A 176 5.18 5.92 -17.25
N THR A 177 5.42 4.98 -18.16
CA THR A 177 5.13 5.20 -19.58
C THR A 177 3.63 5.00 -19.80
N ASN A 178 2.98 6.00 -20.42
CA ASN A 178 1.52 6.06 -20.61
C ASN A 178 0.72 6.23 -19.30
N PRO A 179 0.96 7.28 -18.49
CA PRO A 179 0.29 7.49 -17.20
C PRO A 179 -1.18 7.94 -17.32
N ASP A 180 -1.71 8.09 -18.53
CA ASP A 180 -3.10 8.49 -18.78
C ASP A 180 -4.07 7.33 -18.51
N GLU A 181 -5.39 7.56 -18.63
CA GLU A 181 -6.48 6.66 -18.19
C GLU A 181 -6.44 5.19 -18.70
N THR A 182 -5.55 4.87 -19.63
CA THR A 182 -5.42 3.53 -20.22
C THR A 182 -4.28 2.70 -19.66
N GLY A 183 -3.38 3.31 -18.87
CA GLY A 183 -2.26 2.63 -18.20
C GLY A 183 -2.69 1.91 -16.93
N SER A 184 -1.83 1.01 -16.44
CA SER A 184 -1.99 0.36 -15.13
C SER A 184 -1.92 1.38 -14.00
N CYS A 185 -2.69 1.17 -12.96
CA CYS A 185 -2.66 2.03 -11.79
C CYS A 185 -2.56 1.26 -10.48
N LEU A 186 -2.27 1.98 -9.39
CA LEU A 186 -2.50 1.46 -8.04
C LEU A 186 -4.01 1.50 -7.78
N VAL A 187 -4.57 0.39 -7.33
CA VAL A 187 -5.98 0.28 -6.96
C VAL A 187 -6.07 0.06 -5.46
N VAL A 188 -6.91 0.83 -4.78
CA VAL A 188 -7.24 0.60 -3.37
C VAL A 188 -8.72 0.26 -3.26
N PHE A 189 -9.08 -0.52 -2.23
CA PHE A 189 -10.44 -0.99 -2.03
C PHE A 189 -10.99 -0.52 -0.68
N PRO A 190 -11.57 0.70 -0.62
CA PRO A 190 -12.22 1.20 0.58
C PRO A 190 -13.43 0.32 0.93
N SER A 191 -13.70 0.18 2.22
CA SER A 191 -14.86 -0.58 2.68
C SER A 191 -16.17 0.11 2.25
N HIS A 192 -17.17 -0.69 1.86
CA HIS A 192 -18.50 -0.24 1.42
C HIS A 192 -18.47 0.76 0.24
N SER A 193 -17.41 0.75 -0.57
CA SER A 193 -17.23 1.68 -1.69
C SER A 193 -16.65 0.97 -2.91
N GLU A 194 -16.75 1.61 -4.07
CA GLU A 194 -16.09 1.16 -5.28
C GLU A 194 -14.56 1.27 -5.17
N PRO A 195 -13.78 0.42 -5.87
CA PRO A 195 -12.33 0.55 -5.93
C PRO A 195 -11.89 1.92 -6.45
N GLU A 196 -10.93 2.54 -5.78
CA GLU A 196 -10.33 3.79 -6.22
C GLU A 196 -9.05 3.54 -7.01
N ARG A 197 -8.97 4.12 -8.21
CA ARG A 197 -7.81 4.04 -9.10
C ARG A 197 -6.91 5.26 -8.94
N ILE A 198 -5.64 5.01 -8.61
CA ILE A 198 -4.65 6.01 -8.27
C ILE A 198 -3.58 6.03 -9.37
N ASN A 199 -3.75 6.99 -10.29
CA ASN A 199 -2.72 7.34 -11.27
C ASN A 199 -1.77 8.37 -10.66
N LEU A 200 -0.51 7.98 -10.49
CA LEU A 200 0.57 8.86 -10.06
C LEU A 200 1.43 9.23 -11.26
N LYS A 201 1.77 10.50 -11.38
CA LYS A 201 2.77 10.99 -12.32
C LYS A 201 4.17 10.90 -11.69
N PRO A 202 5.25 10.83 -12.49
CA PRO A 202 6.61 10.92 -11.95
C PRO A 202 6.80 12.10 -10.99
N GLY A 203 7.32 11.82 -9.79
CA GLY A 203 7.48 12.79 -8.70
C GLY A 203 6.27 12.91 -7.76
N GLU A 204 5.11 12.36 -8.12
CA GLU A 204 4.00 12.22 -7.19
C GLU A 204 4.21 10.97 -6.33
N LEU A 205 3.76 11.07 -5.07
CA LEU A 205 3.70 9.95 -4.15
C LEU A 205 2.31 9.77 -3.57
N VAL A 206 2.08 8.60 -2.99
CA VAL A 206 0.93 8.30 -2.12
C VAL A 206 1.44 7.79 -0.78
N ILE A 207 0.83 8.26 0.31
CA ILE A 207 1.02 7.73 1.66
C ILE A 207 -0.22 6.90 1.99
N MET A 208 -0.03 5.62 2.25
CA MET A 208 -1.11 4.65 2.41
C MET A 208 -0.89 3.76 3.63
N PHE A 209 -1.94 3.53 4.42
CA PHE A 209 -1.96 2.58 5.52
C PHE A 209 -2.05 1.13 4.99
N ALA A 210 -1.07 0.74 4.19
CA ALA A 210 -1.05 -0.46 3.34
C ALA A 210 -1.23 -1.77 4.10
N GLY A 211 -0.91 -1.82 5.40
CA GLY A 211 -1.20 -2.97 6.27
C GLY A 211 -2.67 -3.08 6.71
N SER A 212 -3.53 -2.18 6.27
CA SER A 212 -4.91 -1.99 6.76
C SER A 212 -5.94 -1.76 5.66
N ILE A 213 -5.47 -1.60 4.42
CA ILE A 213 -6.31 -1.39 3.24
C ILE A 213 -5.88 -2.38 2.16
N THR A 214 -6.85 -3.10 1.60
CA THR A 214 -6.60 -3.96 0.44
C THR A 214 -6.24 -3.07 -0.74
N HIS A 215 -5.16 -3.41 -1.41
CA HIS A 215 -4.66 -2.67 -2.56
C HIS A 215 -3.84 -3.56 -3.48
N GLY A 216 -3.61 -3.13 -4.70
CA GLY A 216 -2.74 -3.83 -5.64
C GLY A 216 -2.34 -2.95 -6.80
N ARG A 217 -1.43 -3.44 -7.63
CA ARG A 217 -0.98 -2.77 -8.85
C ARG A 217 -1.54 -3.53 -10.04
N GLU A 218 -2.38 -2.87 -10.85
CA GLU A 218 -2.90 -3.46 -12.09
C GLU A 218 -1.75 -3.97 -12.97
N HIS A 219 -2.01 -5.05 -13.70
CA HIS A 219 -1.02 -5.66 -14.56
C HIS A 219 -0.70 -4.75 -15.76
N ILE A 220 0.60 -4.49 -15.97
CA ILE A 220 1.07 -3.62 -17.05
C ILE A 220 0.86 -4.27 -18.42
N LYS A 221 0.51 -3.44 -19.41
CA LYS A 221 0.31 -3.88 -20.80
C LYS A 221 1.63 -3.96 -21.56
N GLU A 222 1.58 -4.47 -22.79
CA GLU A 222 2.72 -4.35 -23.70
C GLU A 222 3.13 -2.88 -23.89
N ASN A 223 4.44 -2.63 -23.88
CA ASN A 223 5.04 -1.28 -24.00
C ASN A 223 4.78 -0.32 -22.83
N GLU A 224 4.17 -0.79 -21.76
CA GLU A 224 4.09 -0.08 -20.48
C GLU A 224 5.31 -0.41 -19.62
N LYS A 225 5.81 0.61 -18.90
CA LYS A 225 6.91 0.50 -17.96
C LYS A 225 6.61 1.37 -16.76
N VAL A 226 6.90 0.82 -15.59
CA VAL A 226 6.67 1.48 -14.31
C VAL A 226 7.87 1.24 -13.43
N SER A 227 8.40 2.29 -12.81
CA SER A 227 9.31 2.17 -11.68
C SER A 227 8.81 2.99 -10.49
N ILE A 228 8.80 2.34 -9.34
CA ILE A 228 8.32 2.90 -8.08
C ILE A 228 9.45 2.79 -7.06
N LEU A 229 9.56 3.77 -6.19
CA LEU A 229 10.33 3.67 -4.96
C LEU A 229 9.38 3.61 -3.78
N THR A 230 9.47 2.54 -2.98
CA THR A 230 8.67 2.36 -1.76
C THR A 230 9.51 2.64 -0.52
N PHE A 231 8.91 3.30 0.47
CA PHE A 231 9.49 3.52 1.80
C PHE A 231 8.54 2.98 2.87
N GLY A 232 9.08 2.19 3.80
CA GLY A 232 8.31 1.64 4.92
C GLY A 232 8.33 2.54 6.15
N PHE A 233 7.18 2.65 6.80
CA PHE A 233 7.02 3.30 8.09
C PHE A 233 6.20 2.42 9.04
N HIS A 234 6.54 2.47 10.32
CA HIS A 234 5.74 1.90 11.40
C HIS A 234 4.86 3.00 12.02
N PRO A 235 3.55 3.00 11.76
CA PRO A 235 2.62 3.88 12.46
C PRO A 235 2.48 3.46 13.93
N LEU A 236 2.61 4.44 14.84
CA LEU A 236 2.55 4.18 16.28
C LEU A 236 1.10 4.18 16.80
N GLY A 237 0.74 3.21 17.64
CA GLY A 237 -0.56 3.25 18.34
C GLY A 237 -0.64 4.46 19.27
N ILE A 238 -1.86 4.95 19.53
CA ILE A 238 -2.15 5.92 20.58
C ILE A 238 -2.81 5.18 21.75
#